data_AF-A0A2E1XHR3-F1
#
_entry.id   AF-A0A2E1XHR3-F1
#
_cell.length_a   1.000
_cell.length_b   1.000
_cell.length_c   1.000
_cell.angle_alpha   90.00
_cell.angle_beta   90.00
_cell.angle_gamma   90.00
#
_symmetry.space_group_name_H-M   'P 1'
#
loop_
_entity.id
_entity.type
_entity.pdbx_description
1 polymer ?
#
loop_
_entity_poly.entity_id
_entity_poly.type
_entity_poly.pdbx_seq_one_letter_code
_entity_poly.pdbx_strand_id
1 'polypeptide(L)'
;MAAQGADPYAAPEIKKFSDCTCPADASADVTLSGYVIDAKVILGADGRSVEDRMATIFDVKSSNDSSISGRTAVWHSIDEDSCGVSFDYGKKYTVRARWSDNEELETDACLMGW
;
A
#
# COMPACT_ATOMS: atom_id res chain seq x y z
N MET A 1 -3.25 -19.56 30.79
CA MET A 1 -2.37 -18.66 30.03
C MET A 1 -3.26 -17.54 29.51
N ALA A 2 -3.10 -16.31 30.00
CA ALA A 2 -3.94 -15.19 29.55
C ALA A 2 -3.50 -14.79 28.13
N ALA A 3 -4.42 -14.83 27.17
CA ALA A 3 -4.20 -14.26 25.85
C ALA A 3 -3.92 -12.77 26.04
N GLN A 4 -2.70 -12.36 25.69
CA GLN A 4 -2.36 -10.94 25.60
C GLN A 4 -3.28 -10.35 24.54
N GLY A 5 -4.23 -9.51 24.96
CA GLY A 5 -5.08 -8.78 24.02
C GLY A 5 -4.19 -7.96 23.09
N ALA A 6 -4.48 -8.00 21.79
CA ALA A 6 -3.75 -7.22 20.80
C ALA A 6 -3.70 -5.75 21.25
N ASP A 7 -2.51 -5.14 21.25
CA ASP A 7 -2.34 -3.73 21.57
C ASP A 7 -3.18 -2.91 20.58
N PRO A 8 -4.21 -2.18 21.04
CA PRO A 8 -5.08 -1.41 20.14
C PRO A 8 -4.35 -0.25 19.45
N TYR A 9 -3.12 0.07 19.87
CA TYR A 9 -2.26 1.11 19.29
C TYR A 9 -1.09 0.55 18.47
N ALA A 10 -0.96 -0.78 18.33
CA ALA A 10 0.03 -1.36 17.44
C ALA A 10 -0.21 -0.85 16.01
N ALA A 11 0.88 -0.59 15.29
CA ALA A 11 0.79 -0.28 13.88
C ALA A 11 0.08 -1.46 13.18
N PRO A 12 -0.96 -1.21 12.38
CA PRO A 12 -1.62 -2.27 11.64
C PRO A 12 -0.61 -3.00 10.75
N GLU A 13 -0.67 -4.32 10.74
CA GLU A 13 0.06 -5.09 9.75
C GLU A 13 -0.57 -4.86 8.37
N ILE A 14 0.28 -4.65 7.36
CA ILE A 14 -0.17 -4.62 5.97
C ILE A 14 -0.53 -6.06 5.60
N LYS A 15 -1.77 -6.24 5.16
CA LYS A 15 -2.25 -7.55 4.73
C LYS A 15 -1.60 -7.87 3.40
N LYS A 16 -0.89 -9.00 3.36
CA LYS A 16 -0.33 -9.57 2.15
C LYS A 16 -1.29 -10.63 1.62
N PHE A 17 -1.24 -10.82 0.33
CA PHE A 17 -1.90 -11.91 -0.31
C PHE A 17 -0.82 -12.85 -0.90
N SER A 18 -0.76 -14.10 -0.41
CA SER A 18 0.09 -15.25 -0.83
C SER A 18 1.64 -15.23 -0.70
N ASP A 19 2.27 -16.38 -1.06
CA ASP A 19 3.70 -16.73 -1.10
C ASP A 19 4.47 -15.96 -2.20
N CYS A 20 4.56 -14.64 -2.02
CA CYS A 20 5.27 -13.77 -2.95
C CYS A 20 6.77 -14.11 -3.05
N THR A 21 7.29 -14.31 -4.27
CA THR A 21 8.73 -14.40 -4.53
C THR A 21 9.25 -13.05 -5.01
N CYS A 22 9.98 -12.38 -4.13
CA CYS A 22 10.49 -11.05 -4.42
C CYS A 22 11.84 -11.08 -5.15
N PRO A 23 12.00 -10.26 -6.20
CA PRO A 23 13.30 -10.11 -6.84
C PRO A 23 14.26 -9.39 -5.87
N ALA A 24 15.53 -9.80 -5.88
CA ALA A 24 16.54 -9.33 -4.92
C ALA A 24 16.86 -7.83 -5.04
N ASP A 25 16.50 -7.21 -6.17
CA ASP A 25 16.69 -5.81 -6.50
C ASP A 25 15.43 -4.95 -6.28
N ALA A 26 14.38 -5.49 -5.66
CA ALA A 26 13.22 -4.70 -5.24
C ALA A 26 13.67 -3.56 -4.30
N SER A 27 13.55 -2.33 -4.78
CA SER A 27 13.99 -1.14 -4.06
C SER A 27 12.93 -0.04 -4.13
N ALA A 28 12.80 0.68 -3.01
CA ALA A 28 11.84 1.76 -2.87
C ALA A 28 12.55 3.10 -3.00
N ASP A 29 11.99 3.99 -3.81
CA ASP A 29 12.45 5.38 -3.94
C ASP A 29 11.95 6.24 -2.77
N VAL A 30 10.75 5.91 -2.29
CA VAL A 30 9.98 6.71 -1.33
C VAL A 30 9.59 5.86 -0.13
N THR A 31 9.67 6.45 1.05
CA THR A 31 9.01 5.97 2.26
C THR A 31 8.12 7.09 2.80
N LEU A 32 6.81 6.83 2.84
CA LEU A 32 5.82 7.75 3.38
C LEU A 32 5.09 7.13 4.57
N SER A 33 4.55 7.97 5.45
CA SER A 33 3.68 7.55 6.53
C SER A 33 2.45 8.45 6.58
N GLY A 34 1.27 7.85 6.69
CA GLY A 34 0.01 8.58 6.60
C GLY A 34 -1.19 7.72 7.00
N TYR A 35 -2.36 8.37 7.10
CA TYR A 35 -3.63 7.68 7.35
C TYR A 35 -4.32 7.33 6.05
N VAL A 36 -4.89 6.13 5.96
CA VAL A 36 -5.74 5.76 4.83
C VAL A 36 -7.07 6.51 4.95
N ILE A 37 -7.38 7.33 3.96
CA ILE A 37 -8.56 8.20 3.97
C ILE A 37 -9.50 8.00 2.79
N ASP A 38 -9.08 7.27 1.75
CA ASP A 38 -9.91 6.95 0.59
C ASP A 38 -9.26 5.86 -0.27
N ALA A 39 -9.96 5.41 -1.32
CA ALA A 39 -9.42 4.55 -2.36
C ALA A 39 -9.95 4.94 -3.75
N LYS A 40 -9.15 4.68 -4.79
CA LYS A 40 -9.53 4.76 -6.20
C LYS A 40 -9.54 3.35 -6.78
N VAL A 41 -10.67 2.95 -7.33
CA VAL A 41 -10.82 1.66 -8.03
C VAL A 41 -10.99 1.90 -9.52
N ILE A 42 -10.49 0.97 -10.33
CA ILE A 42 -10.69 0.98 -11.78
C ILE A 42 -11.80 -0.02 -12.09
N LEU A 43 -12.78 0.40 -12.89
CA LEU A 43 -13.80 -0.50 -13.41
C LEU A 43 -13.29 -1.15 -14.70
N GLY A 44 -13.55 -2.44 -14.84
CA GLY A 44 -13.23 -3.16 -16.06
C GLY A 44 -14.08 -2.75 -17.24
N ALA A 45 -13.76 -3.29 -18.42
CA ALA A 45 -14.41 -2.93 -19.68
C ALA A 45 -15.93 -3.19 -19.71
N ASP A 46 -16.44 -4.06 -18.84
CA ASP A 46 -17.87 -4.34 -18.68
C ASP A 46 -18.61 -3.28 -17.83
N GLY A 47 -17.87 -2.35 -17.23
CA GLY A 47 -18.37 -1.30 -16.34
C GLY A 47 -18.90 -1.82 -15.00
N ARG A 48 -18.60 -3.08 -14.63
CA ARG A 48 -19.13 -3.75 -13.44
C ARG A 48 -18.05 -4.44 -12.61
N SER A 49 -17.09 -5.11 -13.26
CA SER A 49 -15.96 -5.71 -12.57
C SER A 49 -15.02 -4.62 -12.06
N VAL A 50 -14.32 -4.91 -10.97
CA VAL A 50 -13.23 -4.09 -10.46
C VAL A 50 -11.93 -4.73 -10.92
N GLU A 51 -11.03 -3.94 -11.49
CA GLU A 51 -9.68 -4.38 -11.82
C GLU A 51 -8.85 -4.52 -10.53
N ASP A 52 -7.87 -5.42 -10.54
CA ASP A 52 -7.03 -5.67 -9.35
C ASP A 52 -6.13 -4.48 -9.01
N ARG A 53 -5.75 -3.68 -10.02
CA ARG A 53 -4.99 -2.45 -9.81
C ARG A 53 -5.89 -1.36 -9.24
N MET A 54 -5.55 -0.90 -8.05
CA MET A 54 -6.24 0.19 -7.37
C MET A 54 -5.25 1.13 -6.68
N ALA A 55 -5.72 2.29 -6.22
CA ALA A 55 -4.91 3.21 -5.43
C ALA A 55 -5.53 3.43 -4.06
N THR A 56 -4.72 3.32 -3.00
CA THR A 56 -5.09 3.80 -1.67
C THR A 56 -4.66 5.26 -1.52
N ILE A 57 -5.56 6.10 -1.02
CA ILE A 57 -5.27 7.51 -0.77
C ILE A 57 -4.85 7.70 0.69
N PHE A 58 -3.65 8.22 0.88
CA PHE A 58 -3.10 8.54 2.18
C PHE A 58 -3.16 10.04 2.44
N ASP A 59 -3.57 10.43 3.65
CA ASP A 59 -3.26 11.72 4.24
C ASP A 59 -1.86 11.64 4.86
N VAL A 60 -0.85 12.04 4.08
CA VAL A 60 0.57 11.92 4.39
C VAL A 60 0.95 12.84 5.55
N LYS A 61 1.59 12.26 6.56
CA LYS A 61 2.12 12.96 7.74
C LYS A 61 3.63 13.14 7.70
N SER A 62 4.34 12.25 7.01
CA SER A 62 5.77 12.37 6.78
C SER A 62 6.17 11.59 5.53
N SER A 63 7.19 12.07 4.82
CA SER A 63 7.80 11.42 3.67
C SER A 63 9.30 11.71 3.66
N ASN A 64 10.11 10.80 3.13
CA ASN A 64 11.52 11.08 2.80
C ASN A 64 11.67 11.93 1.52
N ASP A 65 10.63 11.98 0.69
CA ASP A 65 10.54 12.85 -0.47
C ASP A 65 9.65 14.06 -0.14
N SER A 66 10.26 15.25 -0.19
CA SER A 66 9.60 16.52 0.15
C SER A 66 8.48 16.94 -0.82
N SER A 67 8.44 16.37 -2.02
CA SER A 67 7.36 16.64 -2.99
C SER A 67 6.05 15.93 -2.60
N ILE A 68 6.12 14.89 -1.77
CA ILE A 68 4.98 14.09 -1.35
C ILE A 68 4.41 14.63 -0.04
N SER A 69 3.20 15.18 -0.13
CA SER A 69 2.47 15.72 1.02
C SER A 69 0.96 15.71 0.78
N GLY A 70 0.18 15.88 1.86
CA GLY A 70 -1.27 15.97 1.77
C GLY A 70 -1.91 14.67 1.32
N ARG A 71 -2.87 14.75 0.40
CA ARG A 71 -3.58 13.57 -0.13
C ARG A 71 -2.78 12.96 -1.28
N THR A 72 -2.18 11.81 -1.05
CA THR A 72 -1.34 11.11 -2.03
C THR A 72 -1.93 9.75 -2.38
N ALA A 73 -2.02 9.46 -3.67
CA ALA A 73 -2.41 8.14 -4.16
C ALA A 73 -1.19 7.21 -4.18
N VAL A 74 -1.34 6.02 -3.61
CA VAL A 74 -0.36 4.94 -3.73
C VAL A 74 -1.06 3.77 -4.40
N TRP A 75 -0.63 3.45 -5.62
CA TRP A 75 -1.14 2.35 -6.42
C TRP A 75 -0.58 1.02 -5.96
N HIS A 76 -1.41 -0.02 -6.03
CA HIS A 76 -1.06 -1.39 -5.70
C HIS A 76 -2.04 -2.34 -6.39
N SER A 77 -1.68 -3.62 -6.41
CA SER A 77 -2.59 -4.69 -6.80
C SER A 77 -3.22 -5.31 -5.54
N ILE A 78 -4.47 -5.75 -5.64
CA ILE A 78 -5.09 -6.63 -4.63
C ILE A 78 -5.10 -8.11 -5.04
N ASP A 79 -4.61 -8.43 -6.24
CA ASP A 79 -4.51 -9.81 -6.69
C ASP A 79 -3.49 -10.58 -5.85
N GLU A 80 -3.94 -11.72 -5.32
CA GLU A 80 -3.17 -12.56 -4.44
C GLU A 80 -1.95 -13.17 -5.11
N ASP A 81 -2.00 -13.39 -6.41
CA ASP A 81 -0.90 -13.99 -7.18
C ASP A 81 0.19 -12.96 -7.56
N SER A 82 -0.06 -11.67 -7.34
CA SER A 82 0.76 -10.55 -7.82
C SER A 82 1.55 -9.81 -6.72
N CYS A 83 1.74 -10.43 -5.56
CA CYS A 83 2.37 -9.78 -4.39
C CYS A 83 1.59 -8.55 -3.91
N GLY A 84 0.27 -8.58 -4.10
CA GLY A 84 -0.63 -7.50 -3.73
C GLY A 84 -0.63 -7.18 -2.25
N VAL A 85 -1.07 -5.96 -1.93
CA VAL A 85 -1.20 -5.49 -0.54
C VAL A 85 -2.57 -4.86 -0.33
N SER A 86 -3.09 -4.90 0.88
CA SER A 86 -4.28 -4.13 1.24
C SER A 86 -4.09 -3.36 2.53
N PHE A 87 -4.84 -2.26 2.62
CA PHE A 87 -4.77 -1.30 3.70
C PHE A 87 -6.15 -1.07 4.30
N ASP A 88 -6.24 -1.07 5.63
CA ASP A 88 -7.50 -0.84 6.32
C ASP A 88 -7.77 0.66 6.44
N TYR A 89 -9.00 1.06 6.12
CA TYR A 89 -9.43 2.46 6.17
C TYR A 89 -9.29 3.06 7.58
N GLY A 90 -8.87 4.33 7.65
CA GLY A 90 -8.72 5.08 8.89
C GLY A 90 -7.48 4.69 9.72
N LYS A 91 -6.69 3.73 9.26
CA LYS A 91 -5.47 3.30 9.95
C LYS A 91 -4.24 4.02 9.39
N LYS A 92 -3.21 4.16 10.24
CA LYS A 92 -1.94 4.77 9.86
C LYS A 92 -0.96 3.68 9.43
N TYR A 93 -0.29 3.87 8.30
CA TYR A 93 0.76 2.98 7.82
C TYR A 93 2.04 3.76 7.52
N THR A 94 3.17 3.04 7.50
CA THR A 94 4.38 3.47 6.81
C THR A 94 4.52 2.59 5.59
N VAL A 95 4.58 3.20 4.41
CA VAL A 95 4.57 2.53 3.11
C VAL A 95 5.85 2.85 2.38
N ARG A 96 6.47 1.81 1.84
CA ARG A 96 7.59 1.91 0.90
C ARG A 96 7.05 1.81 -0.51
N ALA A 97 7.43 2.75 -1.35
CA ALA A 97 6.90 2.86 -2.70
C ALA A 97 8.00 3.26 -3.69
N ARG A 98 7.74 2.99 -4.97
CA ARG A 98 8.60 3.39 -6.10
C ARG A 98 7.81 4.22 -7.10
N TRP A 99 8.50 5.01 -7.89
CA TRP A 99 7.88 5.70 -9.02
C TRP A 99 7.77 4.74 -10.21
N SER A 100 6.58 4.68 -10.81
CA SER A 100 6.38 4.04 -12.12
C SER A 100 6.78 4.98 -13.25
N ASP A 101 6.88 4.43 -14.47
CA ASP A 101 7.16 5.20 -15.70
C ASP A 101 6.12 6.31 -15.98
N ASN A 102 4.93 6.19 -15.40
CA ASN A 102 3.84 7.18 -15.53
C ASN A 102 3.83 8.21 -14.39
N GLU A 103 4.92 8.30 -13.61
CA GLU A 103 5.02 9.17 -12.43
C GLU A 103 3.95 8.84 -11.36
N GLU A 104 3.47 7.61 -11.34
CA GLU A 104 2.56 7.12 -10.30
C GLU A 104 3.35 6.43 -9.20
N LEU A 105 2.99 6.69 -7.95
CA LEU A 105 3.62 6.06 -6.80
C LEU A 105 3.01 4.67 -6.57
N GLU A 106 3.82 3.63 -6.62
CA GLU A 106 3.39 2.23 -6.53
C GLU A 106 4.01 1.50 -5.33
N THR A 107 3.25 0.60 -4.71
CA THR A 107 3.71 -0.27 -3.62
C THR A 107 3.25 -1.71 -3.85
N ASP A 108 4.03 -2.65 -3.33
CA ASP A 108 3.76 -4.09 -3.34
C ASP A 108 4.40 -4.74 -2.11
N ALA A 109 4.14 -6.04 -1.89
CA ALA A 109 4.68 -6.75 -0.75
C ALA A 109 6.23 -6.84 -0.76
N CYS A 110 6.87 -6.76 -1.92
CA CYS A 110 8.32 -6.85 -2.04
C CYS A 110 9.04 -5.58 -1.59
N LEU A 111 8.47 -4.42 -1.88
CA LEU A 111 9.02 -3.14 -1.44
C LEU A 111 8.99 -2.98 0.09
N MET A 112 8.09 -3.69 0.76
CA MET A 112 7.98 -3.65 2.20
C MET A 112 9.10 -4.41 2.95
N GLY A 113 9.96 -5.15 2.23
CA GLY A 113 11.24 -5.67 2.73
C GLY A 113 11.12 -6.80 3.75
N TRP A 114 10.25 -7.77 3.48
CA TRP A 114 10.01 -8.94 4.32
C TRP A 114 10.74 -10.18 3.85
#